data_AF-A0A120FS51-F1
#
_entry.id   AF-A0A120FS51-F1
#
_cell.length_a   1.000
_cell.length_b   1.000
_cell.length_c   1.000
_cell.angle_alpha   90.00
_cell.angle_beta   90.00
_cell.angle_gamma   90.00
#
_symmetry.space_group_name_H-M   'P 1'
#
loop_
_entity.id
_entity.type
_entity.pdbx_description
1 polymer ?
#
loop_
_entity_poly.entity_id
_entity_poly.type
_entity_poly.pdbx_seq_one_letter_code
_entity_poly.pdbx_strand_id
1 'polypeptide(L)'
;PMTETTQDAGMISEELAARLLCVETTELTKLRRMKIVTPVTTSPVKYRLSDVVREYVKHLRGEKASAAECAQHLDLNRRNFHDLIDRGVVGRQPERGYVLADVRLSYIRHLRETAAGRSEAADPIASARARLLTAKAEQAEGEAKRANSGYAPISTLKVALARSMTALRELLLSTPGQLAHRLVGLDRASIHRELDRHMRAVLNSIADGAIVERVKAGGPLGADEDRQ
;
A
#
# COMPACT_ATOMS: atom_id res chain seq x y z
N PRO A 1 66.77 -36.28 -37.45
CA PRO A 1 66.34 -36.85 -36.16
C PRO A 1 66.12 -35.74 -35.11
N MET A 2 65.01 -34.99 -35.22
CA MET A 2 64.66 -33.93 -34.26
C MET A 2 63.13 -33.71 -34.27
N THR A 3 62.35 -34.65 -33.72
CA THR A 3 60.88 -34.49 -33.64
C THR A 3 60.26 -35.21 -32.43
N GLU A 4 60.88 -35.22 -31.25
CA GLU A 4 60.26 -35.92 -30.10
C GLU A 4 60.17 -35.15 -28.78
N THR A 5 60.68 -33.92 -28.65
CA THR A 5 60.82 -33.33 -27.29
C THR A 5 59.84 -32.23 -26.91
N THR A 6 58.95 -31.77 -27.81
CA THR A 6 58.02 -30.65 -27.49
C THR A 6 56.59 -31.09 -27.15
N GLN A 7 56.21 -32.36 -27.37
CA GLN A 7 54.82 -32.83 -27.13
C GLN A 7 54.54 -33.29 -25.69
N ASP A 8 55.57 -33.57 -24.88
CA ASP A 8 55.40 -34.05 -23.50
C ASP A 8 55.27 -32.94 -22.45
N ALA A 9 55.60 -31.68 -22.78
CA ALA A 9 55.72 -30.56 -21.84
C ALA A 9 54.38 -29.99 -21.31
N GLY A 10 53.24 -30.65 -21.53
CA GLY A 10 51.93 -30.18 -21.10
C GLY A 10 50.95 -31.27 -20.68
N MET A 11 51.45 -32.49 -20.50
CA MET A 11 50.64 -33.64 -20.11
C MET A 11 50.61 -33.76 -18.58
N ILE A 12 49.41 -33.70 -18.01
CA ILE A 12 49.16 -33.83 -16.57
C ILE A 12 48.54 -35.20 -16.26
N SER A 13 48.85 -35.73 -15.08
CA SER A 13 48.26 -36.97 -14.56
C SER A 13 46.77 -36.78 -14.21
N GLU A 14 46.04 -37.88 -14.10
CA GLU A 14 44.63 -37.88 -13.68
C GLU A 14 44.43 -37.22 -12.29
N GLU A 15 45.33 -37.48 -11.34
CA GLU A 15 45.31 -36.85 -10.01
C GLU A 15 45.51 -35.33 -10.09
N LEU A 16 46.46 -34.88 -10.91
CA LEU A 16 46.74 -33.45 -11.07
C LEU A 16 45.58 -32.74 -11.78
N ALA A 17 44.97 -33.39 -12.78
CA ALA A 17 43.79 -32.89 -13.47
C ALA A 17 42.58 -32.74 -12.52
N ALA A 18 42.34 -33.71 -11.65
CA ALA A 18 41.27 -33.64 -10.64
C ALA A 18 41.48 -32.47 -9.67
N ARG A 19 42.72 -32.30 -9.18
CA ARG A 19 43.09 -31.18 -8.29
C ARG A 19 42.93 -29.81 -8.96
N LEU A 20 43.32 -29.69 -10.23
CA LEU A 20 43.21 -28.45 -11.00
C LEU A 20 41.76 -28.02 -11.25
N LEU A 21 40.89 -28.99 -11.48
CA LEU A 21 39.46 -28.75 -11.65
C LEU A 21 38.71 -28.63 -10.31
N CYS A 22 39.40 -28.80 -9.18
CA CYS A 22 38.82 -28.81 -7.83
C CYS A 22 37.67 -29.83 -7.68
N VAL A 23 37.80 -31.00 -8.30
CA VAL A 23 36.83 -32.11 -8.23
C VAL A 23 37.52 -33.39 -7.77
N GLU A 24 36.73 -34.33 -7.23
CA GLU A 24 37.23 -35.65 -6.87
C GLU A 24 37.62 -36.47 -8.10
N THR A 25 38.55 -37.43 -7.93
CA THR A 25 38.97 -38.36 -9.00
C THR A 25 37.81 -39.22 -9.50
N THR A 26 36.84 -39.51 -8.64
CA THR A 26 35.58 -40.20 -8.96
C THR A 26 34.72 -39.38 -9.94
N GLU A 27 34.59 -38.07 -9.71
CA GLU A 27 33.88 -37.14 -10.58
C GLU A 27 34.61 -36.97 -11.92
N LEU A 28 35.94 -36.85 -11.91
CA LEU A 28 36.72 -36.80 -13.14
C LEU A 28 36.52 -38.08 -14.00
N THR A 29 36.42 -39.24 -13.34
CA THR A 29 36.13 -40.51 -14.02
C THR A 29 34.72 -40.52 -14.63
N LYS A 30 33.72 -39.95 -13.95
CA LYS A 30 32.36 -39.77 -14.50
C LYS A 30 32.36 -38.85 -15.71
N LEU A 31 33.05 -37.71 -15.63
CA LEU A 31 33.20 -36.77 -16.76
C LEU A 31 33.87 -37.43 -17.97
N ARG A 32 34.88 -38.28 -17.74
CA ARG A 32 35.49 -39.10 -18.80
C ARG A 32 34.51 -40.09 -19.40
N ARG A 33 33.73 -40.80 -18.57
CA ARG A 33 32.72 -41.78 -19.04
C ARG A 33 31.62 -41.11 -19.87
N MET A 34 31.23 -39.88 -19.50
CA MET A 34 30.29 -39.05 -20.25
C MET A 34 30.91 -38.42 -21.50
N LYS A 35 32.19 -38.69 -21.80
CA LYS A 35 32.96 -38.10 -22.92
C LYS A 35 33.00 -36.57 -22.89
N ILE A 36 32.91 -35.99 -21.70
CA ILE A 36 32.99 -34.54 -21.50
C ILE A 36 34.44 -34.09 -21.48
N VAL A 37 35.28 -34.81 -20.73
CA VAL A 37 36.73 -34.58 -20.68
C VAL A 37 37.44 -35.78 -21.30
N THR A 38 38.25 -35.53 -22.34
CA THR A 38 38.97 -36.60 -23.06
C THR A 38 40.47 -36.62 -22.74
N PRO A 39 41.04 -37.77 -22.36
CA PRO A 39 42.48 -37.90 -22.21
C PRO A 39 43.16 -37.99 -23.58
N VAL A 40 44.39 -37.50 -23.66
CA VAL A 40 45.20 -37.60 -24.89
C VAL A 40 45.83 -38.98 -25.02
N THR A 41 46.13 -39.64 -23.89
CA THR A 41 46.67 -41.00 -23.84
C THR A 41 45.83 -41.84 -22.89
N THR A 42 45.46 -43.05 -23.32
CA THR A 42 44.57 -43.95 -22.55
C THR A 42 45.35 -44.83 -21.56
N SER A 43 46.64 -45.10 -21.80
CA SER A 43 47.52 -45.82 -20.88
C SER A 43 48.97 -45.39 -21.06
N PRO A 44 49.60 -44.70 -20.09
CA PRO A 44 49.02 -44.15 -18.87
C PRO A 44 48.04 -42.99 -19.16
N VAL A 45 47.01 -42.83 -18.33
CA VAL A 45 46.00 -41.77 -18.50
C VAL A 45 46.65 -40.41 -18.33
N LYS A 46 46.79 -39.68 -19.44
CA LYS A 46 47.36 -38.34 -19.48
C LYS A 46 46.39 -37.39 -20.14
N TYR A 47 46.27 -36.22 -19.54
CA TYR A 47 45.44 -35.15 -20.07
C TYR A 47 46.30 -33.97 -20.48
N ARG A 48 45.85 -33.20 -21.47
CA ARG A 48 46.44 -31.90 -21.75
C ARG A 48 45.76 -30.83 -20.88
N LEU A 49 46.54 -30.05 -20.16
CA LEU A 49 46.04 -29.03 -19.22
C LEU A 49 44.99 -28.11 -19.86
N SER A 50 45.30 -27.53 -21.02
CA SER A 50 44.43 -26.59 -21.72
C SER A 50 43.08 -27.21 -22.11
N ASP A 51 43.09 -28.49 -22.47
CA ASP A 51 41.92 -29.17 -23.01
C ASP A 51 40.98 -29.54 -21.87
N VAL A 52 41.51 -30.04 -20.75
CA VAL A 52 40.74 -30.35 -19.53
C VAL A 52 40.00 -29.13 -19.02
N VAL A 53 40.70 -28.02 -18.82
CA VAL A 53 40.09 -26.79 -18.30
C VAL A 53 39.04 -26.25 -19.28
N ARG A 54 39.36 -26.22 -20.59
CA ARG A 54 38.42 -25.74 -21.61
C ARG A 54 37.17 -26.61 -21.72
N GLU A 55 37.33 -27.92 -21.72
CA GLU A 55 36.23 -28.89 -21.80
C GLU A 55 35.34 -28.83 -20.55
N TYR A 56 35.95 -28.72 -19.37
CA TYR A 56 35.22 -28.58 -18.12
C TYR A 56 34.46 -27.24 -18.04
N VAL A 57 35.09 -26.12 -18.42
CA VAL A 57 34.41 -24.81 -18.49
C VAL A 57 33.26 -24.84 -19.50
N LYS A 58 33.44 -25.52 -20.64
CA LYS A 58 32.37 -25.71 -21.63
C LYS A 58 31.23 -26.55 -21.06
N HIS A 59 31.54 -27.57 -20.26
CA HIS A 59 30.54 -28.37 -19.56
C HIS A 59 29.75 -27.56 -18.55
N LEU A 60 30.41 -26.78 -17.70
CA LEU A 60 29.76 -25.89 -16.73
C LEU A 60 28.86 -24.86 -17.41
N ARG A 61 29.30 -24.30 -18.56
CA ARG A 61 28.46 -23.40 -19.37
C ARG A 61 27.28 -24.09 -20.02
N GLY A 62 27.37 -25.39 -20.27
CA GLY A 62 26.30 -26.23 -20.81
C GLY A 62 25.56 -27.03 -19.75
N GLU A 63 25.79 -26.76 -18.46
CA GLU A 63 25.20 -27.53 -17.37
C GLU A 63 23.69 -27.35 -17.38
N LYS A 64 23.00 -28.46 -17.59
CA LYS A 64 21.55 -28.50 -17.71
C LYS A 64 21.00 -28.93 -16.37
N ALA A 65 20.17 -28.08 -15.80
CA ALA A 65 19.54 -28.32 -14.51
C ALA A 65 18.06 -28.67 -14.71
N SER A 66 17.54 -29.43 -13.76
CA SER A 66 16.11 -29.68 -13.65
C SER A 66 15.36 -28.40 -13.28
N ALA A 67 14.03 -28.39 -13.49
CA ALA A 67 13.19 -27.27 -13.09
C ALA A 67 13.24 -26.98 -11.56
N ALA A 68 13.51 -28.00 -10.73
CA ALA A 68 13.63 -27.81 -9.28
C ALA A 68 14.92 -27.07 -8.91
N GLU A 69 16.04 -27.48 -9.50
CA GLU A 69 17.34 -26.82 -9.29
C GLU A 69 17.32 -25.39 -9.84
N CYS A 70 16.69 -25.18 -11.01
CA CYS A 70 16.50 -23.83 -11.56
C CYS A 70 15.69 -22.93 -10.62
N ALA A 71 14.61 -23.46 -10.03
CA ALA A 71 13.80 -22.71 -9.06
C ALA A 71 14.61 -22.33 -7.82
N GLN A 72 15.39 -23.26 -7.26
CA GLN A 72 16.30 -22.98 -6.13
C GLN A 72 17.33 -21.89 -6.46
N HIS A 73 17.92 -21.93 -7.66
CA HIS A 73 18.89 -20.93 -8.09
C HIS A 73 18.31 -19.53 -8.30
N LEU A 74 17.00 -19.42 -8.51
CA LEU A 74 16.29 -18.15 -8.60
C LEU A 74 15.64 -17.74 -7.26
N ASP A 75 15.84 -18.53 -6.20
CA ASP A 75 15.16 -18.36 -4.91
C ASP A 75 13.62 -18.37 -5.04
N LEU A 76 13.10 -19.30 -5.85
CA LEU A 76 11.68 -19.46 -6.14
C LEU A 76 11.19 -20.86 -5.78
N ASN A 77 9.89 -20.96 -5.49
CA ASN A 77 9.23 -22.25 -5.41
C ASN A 77 8.96 -22.82 -6.82
N ARG A 78 8.88 -24.15 -6.94
CA ARG A 78 8.68 -24.87 -8.21
C ARG A 78 7.43 -24.41 -8.95
N ARG A 79 6.35 -24.11 -8.22
CA ARG A 79 5.10 -23.56 -8.77
C ARG A 79 5.36 -22.23 -9.48
N ASN A 80 6.02 -21.28 -8.81
CA ASN A 80 6.35 -19.97 -9.38
C ASN A 80 7.27 -20.09 -10.60
N PHE A 81 8.16 -21.09 -10.61
CA PHE A 81 9.00 -21.36 -11.79
C PHE A 81 8.17 -21.87 -12.98
N HIS A 82 7.19 -22.75 -12.75
CA HIS A 82 6.26 -23.16 -13.79
C HIS A 82 5.40 -22.00 -14.28
N ASP A 83 4.94 -21.14 -13.39
CA ASP A 83 4.20 -19.92 -13.78
C ASP A 83 5.06 -19.01 -14.67
N LEU A 84 6.37 -18.91 -14.44
CA LEU A 84 7.30 -18.17 -15.31
C LEU A 84 7.43 -18.80 -16.71
N ILE A 85 7.37 -20.13 -16.79
CA ILE A 85 7.37 -20.84 -18.07
C ILE A 85 6.06 -20.59 -18.82
N ASP A 86 4.93 -20.68 -18.12
CA ASP A 86 3.59 -20.48 -18.71
C ASP A 86 3.40 -19.04 -19.19
N ARG A 87 3.98 -18.07 -18.48
CA ARG A 87 4.04 -16.66 -18.88
C ARG A 87 5.03 -16.38 -20.02
N GLY A 88 5.78 -17.37 -20.47
CA GLY A 88 6.77 -17.24 -21.55
C GLY A 88 8.03 -16.47 -21.16
N VAL A 89 8.26 -16.19 -19.87
CA VAL A 89 9.49 -15.53 -19.39
C VAL A 89 10.68 -16.47 -19.52
N VAL A 90 10.48 -17.75 -19.24
CA VAL A 90 11.47 -18.81 -19.46
C VAL A 90 10.94 -19.72 -20.56
N GLY A 91 11.74 -19.94 -21.61
CA GLY A 91 11.35 -20.80 -22.72
C GLY A 91 11.18 -22.26 -22.29
N ARG A 92 10.07 -22.89 -22.66
CA ARG A 92 9.77 -24.29 -22.32
C ARG A 92 10.75 -25.24 -23.03
N GLN A 93 11.52 -26.00 -22.27
CA GLN A 93 12.43 -27.04 -22.80
C GLN A 93 11.73 -28.41 -22.76
N PRO A 94 11.61 -29.13 -23.90
CA PRO A 94 10.77 -30.33 -23.97
C PRO A 94 11.38 -31.57 -23.32
N GLU A 95 12.71 -31.74 -23.27
CA GLU A 95 13.28 -33.03 -22.79
C GLU A 95 14.69 -32.98 -22.19
N ARG A 96 15.47 -31.92 -22.42
CA ARG A 96 16.92 -31.92 -22.10
C ARG A 96 17.32 -31.11 -20.86
N GLY A 97 16.37 -30.63 -20.06
CA GLY A 97 16.66 -29.76 -18.91
C GLY A 97 17.01 -28.32 -19.34
N TYR A 98 17.10 -27.42 -18.38
CA TYR A 98 17.27 -25.99 -18.62
C TYR A 98 18.73 -25.57 -18.47
N VAL A 99 19.21 -24.73 -19.38
CA VAL A 99 20.53 -24.10 -19.23
C VAL A 99 20.42 -23.01 -18.18
N LEU A 100 21.12 -23.17 -17.04
CA LEU A 100 21.01 -22.27 -15.89
C LEU A 100 21.33 -20.81 -16.24
N ALA A 101 22.33 -20.58 -17.08
CA ALA A 101 22.72 -19.24 -17.49
C ALA A 101 21.60 -18.50 -18.25
N ASP A 102 20.93 -19.19 -19.17
CA ASP A 102 19.87 -18.62 -20.00
C ASP A 102 18.62 -18.31 -19.17
N VAL A 103 18.29 -19.21 -18.24
CA VAL A 103 17.18 -19.02 -17.29
C VAL A 103 17.43 -17.79 -16.41
N ARG A 104 18.63 -17.66 -15.83
CA ARG A 104 18.99 -16.50 -15.00
C ARG A 104 18.93 -15.21 -15.80
N LEU A 105 19.47 -15.19 -17.02
CA LEU A 105 19.46 -14.00 -17.87
C LEU A 105 18.03 -13.56 -18.21
N SER A 106 17.17 -14.52 -18.56
CA SER A 106 15.77 -14.26 -18.91
C SER A 106 15.00 -13.71 -17.71
N TYR A 107 15.20 -14.31 -16.52
CA TYR A 107 14.58 -13.82 -15.28
C TYR A 107 15.07 -12.42 -14.89
N ILE A 108 16.38 -12.14 -15.00
CA ILE A 108 16.94 -10.82 -14.71
C ILE A 108 16.37 -9.77 -15.67
N ARG A 109 16.23 -10.08 -16.96
CA ARG A 109 15.58 -9.19 -17.94
C ARG A 109 14.14 -8.91 -17.55
N HIS A 110 13.38 -9.94 -17.20
CA HIS A 110 12.01 -9.79 -16.72
C HIS A 110 11.91 -8.89 -15.47
N LEU A 111 12.81 -9.05 -14.50
CA LEU A 111 12.85 -8.18 -13.32
C LEU A 111 13.17 -6.74 -13.67
N ARG A 112 14.10 -6.50 -14.62
CA ARG A 112 14.44 -5.16 -15.10
C ARG A 112 13.27 -4.50 -15.83
N GLU A 113 12.60 -5.23 -16.71
CA GLU A 113 11.40 -4.76 -17.42
C GLU A 113 10.24 -4.47 -16.45
N THR A 114 10.03 -5.34 -15.46
CA THR A 114 9.00 -5.13 -14.43
C THR A 114 9.35 -3.96 -13.50
N ALA A 115 10.63 -3.71 -13.24
CA ALA A 115 11.07 -2.53 -12.50
C ALA A 115 10.93 -1.24 -13.33
N ALA A 116 11.28 -1.28 -14.62
CA ALA A 116 11.11 -0.16 -15.55
C ALA A 116 9.62 0.19 -15.73
N GLY A 117 8.77 -0.82 -15.96
CA GLY A 117 7.32 -0.64 -16.06
C GLY A 117 6.66 -0.15 -14.76
N ARG A 118 7.22 -0.47 -13.59
CA ARG A 118 6.81 0.14 -12.30
C ARG A 118 7.25 1.59 -12.14
N SER A 119 8.30 2.01 -12.84
CA SER A 119 8.78 3.39 -12.81
C SER A 119 8.06 4.27 -13.84
N GLU A 120 7.63 3.70 -14.97
CA GLU A 120 6.87 4.42 -16.01
C GLU A 120 5.35 4.42 -15.74
N ALA A 121 4.80 3.34 -15.18
CA ALA A 121 3.48 3.37 -14.58
C ALA A 121 3.59 4.03 -13.20
N ALA A 122 3.68 5.36 -13.18
CA ALA A 122 3.39 6.14 -11.98
C ALA A 122 2.09 5.61 -11.40
N ASP A 123 2.17 4.86 -10.30
CA ASP A 123 1.09 4.03 -9.78
C ASP A 123 -0.18 4.89 -9.70
N PRO A 124 -1.17 4.70 -10.61
CA PRO A 124 -2.31 5.61 -10.71
C PRO A 124 -3.10 5.61 -9.41
N ILE A 125 -3.04 4.50 -8.66
CA ILE A 125 -3.62 4.34 -7.34
C ILE A 125 -2.87 5.21 -6.32
N ALA A 126 -1.53 5.25 -6.35
CA ALA A 126 -0.74 6.13 -5.48
C ALA A 126 -1.02 7.61 -5.77
N SER A 127 -1.12 8.00 -7.05
CA SER A 127 -1.44 9.40 -7.40
C SER A 127 -2.87 9.79 -6.99
N ALA A 128 -3.84 8.89 -7.15
CA ALA A 128 -5.22 9.11 -6.74
C ALA A 128 -5.36 9.20 -5.21
N ARG A 129 -4.63 8.35 -4.48
CA ARG A 129 -4.56 8.40 -3.01
C ARG A 129 -3.93 9.69 -2.52
N ALA A 130 -2.86 10.17 -3.17
CA ALA A 130 -2.24 11.44 -2.84
C ALA A 130 -3.24 12.61 -3.00
N ARG A 131 -3.97 12.66 -4.12
CA ARG A 131 -5.01 13.70 -4.35
C ARG A 131 -6.14 13.64 -3.31
N LEU A 132 -6.60 12.44 -2.95
CA LEU A 132 -7.62 12.26 -1.91
C LEU A 132 -7.12 12.71 -0.52
N LEU A 133 -5.86 12.42 -0.19
CA LEU A 133 -5.24 12.86 1.06
C LEU A 133 -5.13 14.38 1.12
N THR A 134 -4.73 15.03 0.03
CA THR A 134 -4.68 16.50 -0.06
C THR A 134 -6.07 17.12 0.13
N ALA A 135 -7.10 16.61 -0.57
CA ALA A 135 -8.45 17.11 -0.43
C ALA A 135 -9.01 16.95 1.01
N LYS A 136 -8.70 15.83 1.67
CA LYS A 136 -9.07 15.62 3.08
C LYS A 136 -8.34 16.55 4.04
N ALA A 137 -7.06 16.85 3.78
CA ALA A 137 -6.30 17.81 4.57
C ALA A 137 -6.88 19.23 4.46
N GLU A 138 -7.22 19.66 3.24
CA GLU A 138 -7.85 20.96 3.00
C GLU A 138 -9.22 21.08 3.68
N GLN A 139 -10.02 20.01 3.66
CA GLN A 139 -11.30 19.98 4.36
C GLN A 139 -11.09 20.10 5.88
N ALA A 140 -10.17 19.32 6.46
CA ALA A 140 -9.87 19.36 7.88
C ALA A 140 -9.35 20.73 8.33
N GLU A 141 -8.52 21.39 7.52
CA GLU A 141 -8.08 22.76 7.76
C GLU A 141 -9.24 23.77 7.69
N GLY A 142 -10.16 23.59 6.75
CA GLY A 142 -11.36 24.41 6.63
C GLY A 142 -12.28 24.27 7.85
N GLU A 143 -12.48 23.05 8.33
CA GLU A 143 -13.25 22.76 9.55
C GLU A 143 -12.58 23.33 10.80
N ALA A 144 -11.25 23.19 10.94
CA ALA A 144 -10.50 23.77 12.04
C ALA A 144 -10.56 25.32 12.04
N LYS A 145 -10.47 25.95 10.85
CA LYS A 145 -10.64 27.40 10.70
C LYS A 145 -12.05 27.85 11.07
N ARG A 146 -13.10 27.11 10.69
CA ARG A 146 -14.50 27.41 11.06
C ARG A 146 -14.73 27.27 12.57
N ALA A 147 -14.17 26.23 13.19
CA ALA A 147 -14.26 26.03 14.64
C ALA A 147 -13.57 27.15 15.43
N ASN A 148 -12.40 27.61 14.97
CA ASN A 148 -11.62 28.64 15.66
C ASN A 148 -12.13 30.07 15.48
N SER A 149 -12.90 30.36 14.43
CA SER A 149 -13.33 31.72 14.11
C SER A 149 -14.74 32.07 14.61
N GLY A 150 -15.36 31.18 15.38
CA GLY A 150 -16.64 31.47 16.06
C GLY A 150 -17.84 31.60 15.12
N TYR A 151 -17.74 31.22 13.85
CA TYR A 151 -18.86 31.25 12.91
C TYR A 151 -19.80 30.07 13.17
N ALA A 152 -21.03 30.36 13.58
CA ALA A 152 -22.11 29.39 13.60
C ALA A 152 -22.72 29.26 12.18
N PRO A 153 -23.10 28.05 11.75
CA PRO A 153 -23.86 27.87 10.51
C PRO A 153 -25.17 28.69 10.53
N ILE A 154 -25.51 29.29 9.39
CA ILE A 154 -26.74 30.07 9.23
C ILE A 154 -27.98 29.21 9.53
N SER A 155 -27.92 27.91 9.24
CA SER A 155 -28.96 26.93 9.60
C SER A 155 -29.19 26.86 11.10
N THR A 156 -28.12 26.78 11.90
CA THR A 156 -28.18 26.79 13.37
C THR A 156 -28.80 28.08 13.89
N LEU A 157 -28.45 29.23 13.30
CA LEU A 157 -29.05 30.53 13.64
C LEU A 157 -30.56 30.55 13.35
N LYS A 158 -31.00 30.03 12.20
CA LYS A 158 -32.42 29.96 11.84
C LYS A 158 -33.22 29.13 12.85
N VAL A 159 -32.71 27.97 13.24
CA VAL A 159 -33.36 27.09 14.22
C VAL A 159 -33.43 27.78 15.59
N ALA A 160 -32.33 28.39 16.04
CA ALA A 160 -32.30 29.11 17.32
C ALA A 160 -33.28 30.29 17.34
N LEU A 161 -33.37 31.05 16.24
CA LEU A 161 -34.30 32.17 16.10
C LEU A 161 -35.75 31.69 16.10
N ALA A 162 -36.06 30.63 15.36
CA ALA A 162 -37.40 30.04 15.33
C ALA A 162 -37.85 29.58 16.72
N ARG A 163 -36.99 28.88 17.48
CA ARG A 163 -37.27 28.46 18.86
C ARG A 163 -37.50 29.65 19.78
N SER A 164 -36.69 30.69 19.65
CA SER A 164 -36.83 31.91 20.46
C SER A 164 -38.17 32.62 20.20
N MET A 165 -38.61 32.68 18.94
CA MET A 165 -39.90 33.25 18.57
C MET A 165 -41.09 32.42 19.05
N THR A 166 -40.98 31.08 19.06
CA THR A 166 -42.00 30.20 19.63
C THR A 166 -42.14 30.39 21.13
N ALA A 167 -41.02 30.42 21.86
CA ALA A 167 -41.03 30.66 23.31
C ALA A 167 -41.58 32.06 23.67
N LEU A 168 -41.26 33.07 22.86
CA LEU A 168 -41.83 34.42 23.00
C LEU A 168 -43.35 34.40 22.82
N ARG A 169 -43.85 33.73 21.79
CA ARG A 169 -45.28 33.60 21.51
C ARG A 169 -46.01 32.94 22.68
N GLU A 170 -45.49 31.85 23.22
CA GLU A 170 -46.08 31.14 24.36
C GLU A 170 -46.15 32.04 25.61
N LEU A 171 -45.08 32.77 25.91
CA LEU A 171 -45.04 33.69 27.04
C LEU A 171 -46.09 34.80 26.93
N LEU A 172 -46.19 35.44 25.76
CA LEU A 172 -47.18 36.48 25.50
C LEU A 172 -48.61 35.96 25.60
N LEU A 173 -48.89 34.77 25.05
CA LEU A 173 -50.23 34.16 25.11
C LEU A 173 -50.61 33.71 26.54
N SER A 174 -49.63 33.41 27.39
CA SER A 174 -49.88 33.06 28.80
C SER A 174 -50.19 34.27 29.71
N THR A 175 -49.81 35.48 29.26
CA THR A 175 -49.87 36.71 30.06
C THR A 175 -51.31 37.10 30.48
N PRO A 176 -52.33 37.07 29.59
CA PRO A 176 -53.70 37.42 29.97
C PRO A 176 -54.27 36.50 31.06
N GLY A 177 -53.95 35.20 31.02
CA GLY A 177 -54.41 34.23 32.03
C GLY A 177 -53.80 34.48 33.41
N GLN A 178 -52.53 34.90 33.47
CA GLN A 178 -51.85 35.25 34.71
C GLN A 178 -52.40 36.54 35.33
N LEU A 179 -52.81 37.50 34.49
CA LEU A 179 -53.38 38.76 34.95
C LEU A 179 -54.87 38.68 35.27
N ALA A 180 -55.61 37.73 34.69
CA ALA A 180 -57.06 37.63 34.84
C ALA A 180 -57.52 37.70 36.30
N HIS A 181 -56.85 36.97 37.20
CA HIS A 181 -57.19 36.96 38.62
C HIS A 181 -56.85 38.27 39.35
N ARG A 182 -55.83 39.01 38.89
CA ARG A 182 -55.38 40.27 39.50
C ARG A 182 -56.20 41.49 39.05
N LEU A 183 -56.93 41.36 37.95
CA LEU A 183 -57.72 42.44 37.36
C LEU A 183 -59.18 42.48 37.85
N VAL A 184 -59.64 41.45 38.57
CA VAL A 184 -61.02 41.39 39.08
C VAL A 184 -61.24 42.48 40.13
N GLY A 185 -62.24 43.35 39.90
CA GLY A 185 -62.67 44.37 40.86
C GLY A 185 -61.85 45.67 40.85
N LEU A 186 -60.90 45.83 39.94
CA LEU A 186 -60.12 47.07 39.79
C LEU A 186 -60.81 48.10 38.90
N ASP A 187 -60.50 49.38 39.11
CA ASP A 187 -60.92 50.48 38.23
C ASP A 187 -60.08 50.51 36.94
N ARG A 188 -60.61 51.15 35.89
CA ARG A 188 -59.98 51.19 34.56
C ARG A 188 -58.54 51.74 34.57
N ALA A 189 -58.26 52.72 35.43
CA ALA A 189 -56.92 53.31 35.51
C ALA A 189 -55.93 52.37 36.23
N SER A 190 -56.37 51.62 37.24
CA SER A 190 -55.54 50.60 37.89
C SER A 190 -55.34 49.35 37.03
N ILE A 191 -56.36 48.94 36.26
CA ILE A 191 -56.23 47.86 35.24
C ILE A 191 -55.14 48.20 34.23
N HIS A 192 -55.17 49.43 33.68
CA HIS A 192 -54.16 49.85 32.70
C HIS A 192 -52.74 49.89 33.29
N ARG A 193 -52.58 50.41 34.52
CA ARG A 193 -51.29 50.43 35.21
C ARG A 193 -50.73 49.04 35.48
N GLU A 194 -51.58 48.08 35.86
CA GLU A 194 -51.16 46.71 36.13
C GLU A 194 -50.75 45.98 34.85
N LEU A 195 -51.51 46.18 33.76
CA LEU A 195 -51.17 45.67 32.43
C LEU A 195 -49.84 46.22 31.92
N ASP A 196 -49.64 47.54 31.97
CA ASP A 196 -48.39 48.16 31.50
C ASP A 196 -47.18 47.71 32.32
N ARG A 197 -47.32 47.64 33.66
CA ARG A 197 -46.25 47.13 34.54
C ARG A 197 -45.89 45.69 34.18
N HIS A 198 -46.87 44.81 33.99
CA HIS A 198 -46.60 43.41 33.73
C HIS A 198 -46.04 43.18 32.32
N MET A 199 -46.55 43.89 31.31
CA MET A 199 -45.99 43.84 29.96
C MET A 199 -44.53 44.28 29.92
N ARG A 200 -44.18 45.36 30.62
CA ARG A 200 -42.79 45.81 30.74
C ARG A 200 -41.91 44.79 31.46
N ALA A 201 -42.40 44.17 32.53
CA ALA A 201 -41.67 43.11 33.23
C ALA A 201 -41.41 41.89 32.31
N VAL A 202 -42.41 41.47 31.53
CA VAL A 202 -42.27 40.39 30.54
C VAL A 202 -41.25 40.78 29.46
N LEU A 203 -41.35 41.97 28.87
CA LEU A 203 -40.41 42.46 27.85
C LEU A 203 -38.97 42.60 28.37
N ASN A 204 -38.79 43.05 29.61
CA ASN A 204 -37.46 43.09 30.22
C ASN A 204 -36.90 41.69 30.47
N SER A 205 -37.73 40.73 30.92
CA SER A 205 -37.29 39.34 31.07
C SER A 205 -36.82 38.71 29.75
N ILE A 206 -37.40 39.16 28.63
CA ILE A 206 -37.01 38.73 27.28
C ILE A 206 -35.64 39.31 26.92
N ALA A 207 -35.40 40.59 27.24
CA ALA A 207 -34.12 41.25 27.01
C ALA A 207 -32.99 40.66 27.87
N ASP A 208 -33.28 40.24 29.10
CA ASP A 208 -32.31 39.66 30.05
C ASP A 208 -32.00 38.17 29.77
N GLY A 209 -32.56 37.60 28.70
CA GLY A 209 -32.21 36.25 28.24
C GLY A 209 -33.02 35.11 28.87
N ALA A 210 -34.17 35.37 29.50
CA ALA A 210 -35.03 34.31 30.03
C ALA A 210 -35.51 33.34 28.93
N ILE A 211 -35.62 33.81 27.68
CA ILE A 211 -35.89 32.96 26.51
C ILE A 211 -34.72 32.00 26.24
N VAL A 212 -33.48 32.46 26.39
CA VAL A 212 -32.28 31.64 26.14
C VAL A 212 -32.25 30.45 27.09
N GLU A 213 -32.58 30.65 28.37
CA GLU A 213 -32.62 29.56 29.36
C GLU A 213 -33.77 28.58 29.11
N ARG A 214 -34.96 29.05 28.69
CA ARG A 214 -36.06 28.16 28.28
C ARG A 214 -35.75 27.35 27.03
N VAL A 215 -35.06 27.96 26.06
CA VAL A 215 -34.63 27.27 24.83
C VAL A 215 -33.52 26.24 25.13
N LYS A 216 -32.60 26.52 26.06
CA LYS A 216 -31.59 25.56 26.54
C LYS A 216 -32.22 24.38 27.29
N ALA A 217 -33.22 24.64 28.13
CA ALA A 217 -33.94 23.59 28.86
C ALA A 217 -34.73 22.64 27.95
N GLY A 218 -35.06 23.06 26.71
CA GLY A 218 -35.70 22.25 25.67
C GLY A 218 -34.76 21.35 24.85
N GLY A 219 -33.46 21.30 25.14
CA GLY A 219 -32.51 20.32 24.59
C GLY A 219 -31.93 20.61 23.18
N PRO A 220 -30.66 20.25 22.92
CA PRO A 220 -30.04 20.37 21.60
C PRO A 220 -30.50 19.22 20.69
N LEU A 221 -31.07 19.56 19.52
CA LEU A 221 -31.17 18.65 18.38
C LEU A 221 -30.13 19.15 17.37
N GLY A 222 -29.03 18.43 17.25
CA GLY A 222 -27.91 18.83 16.41
C GLY A 222 -26.72 17.88 16.53
N ALA A 223 -26.98 16.58 16.58
CA ALA A 223 -25.99 15.55 16.32
C ALA A 223 -26.77 14.38 15.72
N ASP A 224 -27.14 14.50 14.45
CA ASP A 224 -27.55 13.42 13.53
C ASP A 224 -28.32 14.10 12.39
N GLU A 225 -27.65 14.47 11.29
CA GLU A 225 -28.26 14.54 9.94
C GLU A 225 -27.27 14.84 8.80
N ASP A 226 -25.98 14.50 8.95
CA ASP A 226 -25.03 14.44 7.82
C ASP A 226 -24.47 13.01 7.66
N ARG A 227 -25.38 12.04 7.51
CA ARG A 227 -25.09 10.72 6.92
C ARG A 227 -26.31 10.21 6.16
N GLN A 228 -26.40 10.61 4.89
CA GLN A 228 -26.95 9.80 3.79
C GLN A 228 -26.51 10.39 2.46
#